data_AF-A0A1D6N0E3-F1
#
_entry.id   AF-A0A1D6N0E3-F1
#
_cell.length_a   1.000
_cell.length_b   1.000
_cell.length_c   1.000
_cell.angle_alpha   90.00
_cell.angle_beta   90.00
_cell.angle_gamma   90.00
#
_symmetry.space_group_name_H-M   'P 1'
#
loop_
_entity.id
_entity.type
_entity.pdbx_description
1 polymer ?
#
loop_
_entity_poly.entity_id
_entity_poly.type
_entity_poly.pdbx_seq_one_letter_code
_entity_poly.pdbx_strand_id
1 'polypeptide(L)'
;MVSLAPVIQRNCKLNCLKTAGCCSLLLQCANVEHINGNKYGDFLQELGTTYCLEDVEMGWGFCPIRIEDLVPSFSKVRKMKIGLGTSLAENVLCALPMICPFLESLILRFQVISDRVVRRLLESATNLQVLCLHYCLGSLTSFSFQTKAPALRVLRLHWVTSWLTNDDLTILTENCNLAELSLSGCKLLDSSSQDIISSGWPNLALLHLEVCLTAVLIMTIE
;
A
#
# COMPACT_ATOMS: atom_id res chain seq x y z
N MET A 1 -7.36 -10.48 -29.51
CA MET A 1 -7.30 -10.69 -28.04
C MET A 1 -5.83 -10.68 -27.65
N VAL A 2 -5.34 -9.63 -26.99
CA VAL A 2 -3.95 -9.61 -26.48
C VAL A 2 -4.02 -10.12 -25.05
N SER A 3 -3.61 -11.37 -24.83
CA SER A 3 -3.50 -11.97 -23.51
C SER A 3 -2.05 -11.85 -23.03
N LEU A 4 -1.85 -11.56 -21.75
CA LEU A 4 -0.54 -11.64 -21.10
C LEU A 4 -0.10 -13.10 -20.85
N ALA A 5 -1.01 -14.08 -20.99
CA ALA A 5 -0.72 -15.48 -20.70
C ALA A 5 0.50 -16.04 -21.46
N PRO A 6 0.68 -15.80 -22.78
CA PRO A 6 1.86 -16.30 -23.49
C PRO A 6 3.17 -15.66 -23.02
N VAL A 7 3.13 -14.42 -22.51
CA VAL A 7 4.29 -13.75 -21.94
C VAL A 7 4.67 -14.43 -20.63
N ILE A 8 3.71 -14.66 -19.74
CA ILE A 8 3.96 -15.32 -18.46
C ILE A 8 4.46 -16.76 -18.68
N GLN A 9 3.78 -17.51 -19.54
CA GLN A 9 4.10 -18.91 -19.83
C GLN A 9 5.53 -19.08 -20.38
N ARG A 10 5.99 -18.17 -21.25
CA ARG A 10 7.35 -18.24 -21.84
C ARG A 10 8.44 -17.66 -20.94
N ASN A 11 8.08 -16.94 -19.88
CA ASN A 11 9.02 -16.25 -18.99
C ASN A 11 8.89 -16.78 -17.56
N CYS A 12 9.30 -18.03 -17.33
CA CYS A 12 9.19 -18.71 -16.02
C CYS A 12 9.99 -18.05 -14.87
N LYS A 13 10.87 -17.09 -15.17
CA LYS A 13 11.61 -16.28 -14.20
C LYS A 13 10.99 -14.90 -13.93
N LEU A 14 9.82 -14.61 -14.50
CA LEU A 14 9.13 -13.36 -14.29
C LEU A 14 8.75 -13.23 -12.81
N ASN A 15 9.42 -12.31 -12.11
CA ASN A 15 9.18 -12.01 -10.70
C ASN A 15 8.56 -10.62 -10.47
N CYS A 16 8.50 -9.79 -11.51
CA CYS A 16 8.02 -8.43 -11.44
C CYS A 16 6.94 -8.22 -12.50
N LEU A 17 5.75 -7.82 -12.07
CA LEU A 17 4.63 -7.53 -12.95
C LEU A 17 4.05 -6.16 -12.63
N LYS A 18 4.30 -5.19 -13.52
CA LYS A 18 3.81 -3.81 -13.38
C LYS A 18 2.94 -3.48 -14.58
N THR A 19 1.65 -3.28 -14.30
CA THR A 19 0.61 -3.18 -15.33
C THR A 19 -0.31 -1.98 -15.14
N ALA A 20 -0.02 -1.11 -14.17
CA ALA A 20 -0.76 0.13 -13.99
C ALA A 20 -0.64 1.03 -15.23
N GLY A 21 -1.76 1.57 -15.69
CA GLY A 21 -1.86 2.41 -16.89
C GLY A 21 -1.96 1.64 -18.21
N CYS A 22 -1.86 0.30 -18.19
CA CYS A 22 -1.83 -0.50 -19.42
C CYS A 22 -3.23 -0.78 -19.99
N CYS A 23 -3.96 0.27 -20.38
CA CYS A 23 -5.35 0.17 -20.86
C CYS A 23 -5.54 -0.75 -22.09
N SER A 24 -4.51 -0.99 -22.90
CA SER A 24 -4.61 -1.92 -24.04
C SER A 24 -4.47 -3.40 -23.63
N LEU A 25 -4.04 -3.68 -22.40
CA LEU A 25 -4.07 -5.01 -21.78
C LEU A 25 -5.44 -5.35 -21.18
N LEU A 26 -6.38 -4.40 -21.23
CA LEU A 26 -7.79 -4.69 -20.95
C LEU A 26 -8.23 -5.78 -21.92
N LEU A 27 -8.47 -6.98 -21.40
CA LEU A 27 -9.49 -7.84 -21.96
C LEU A 27 -10.71 -6.94 -22.18
N GLN A 28 -11.14 -6.77 -23.44
CA GLN A 28 -12.39 -6.10 -23.80
C GLN A 28 -13.56 -6.88 -23.20
N CYS A 29 -13.74 -6.82 -21.87
CA CYS A 29 -14.91 -7.33 -21.17
C CYS A 29 -16.06 -6.32 -21.21
N ALA A 30 -15.91 -5.20 -21.93
CA ALA A 30 -16.92 -4.15 -22.00
C ALA A 30 -18.16 -4.54 -22.84
N ASN A 31 -18.09 -5.56 -23.69
CA ASN A 31 -19.18 -5.90 -24.63
C ASN A 31 -19.69 -7.35 -24.53
N VAL A 32 -19.48 -8.04 -23.41
CA VAL A 32 -19.81 -9.47 -23.34
C VAL A 32 -20.90 -9.74 -22.31
N GLU A 33 -22.14 -9.54 -22.76
CA GLU A 33 -23.29 -10.27 -22.24
C GLU A 33 -22.97 -11.78 -22.27
N HIS A 34 -23.08 -12.44 -21.12
CA HIS A 34 -23.20 -13.89 -20.99
C HIS A 34 -22.24 -14.76 -21.84
N ILE A 35 -20.92 -14.68 -21.64
CA ILE A 35 -20.05 -15.84 -21.93
C ILE A 35 -19.94 -16.69 -20.67
N ASN A 36 -20.61 -17.84 -20.71
CA ASN A 36 -20.46 -18.93 -19.76
C ASN A 36 -19.11 -19.62 -20.04
N GLY A 37 -18.02 -19.05 -19.51
CA GLY A 37 -16.64 -19.49 -19.72
C GLY A 37 -15.65 -18.67 -18.88
N ASN A 38 -14.41 -19.13 -18.74
CA ASN A 38 -13.36 -18.43 -17.99
C ASN A 38 -13.16 -17.01 -18.56
N LYS A 39 -13.71 -16.01 -17.86
CA LYS A 39 -13.73 -14.58 -18.25
C LYS A 39 -12.35 -13.99 -18.47
N TYR A 40 -11.31 -14.65 -17.98
CA TYR A 40 -9.92 -14.18 -17.99
C TYR A 40 -9.01 -15.06 -18.85
N GLY A 41 -9.55 -16.11 -19.48
CA GLY A 41 -8.78 -17.10 -20.23
C GLY A 41 -7.63 -17.71 -19.41
N ASP A 42 -6.59 -18.16 -20.11
CA ASP A 42 -5.46 -18.84 -19.47
C ASP A 42 -4.59 -17.89 -18.62
N PHE A 43 -4.85 -16.58 -18.61
CA PHE A 43 -4.02 -15.61 -17.89
C PHE A 43 -3.98 -15.86 -16.38
N LEU A 44 -5.13 -16.11 -15.75
CA LEU A 44 -5.19 -16.42 -14.32
C LEU A 44 -4.56 -17.77 -14.00
N GLN A 45 -4.76 -18.75 -14.88
CA GLN A 45 -4.19 -20.08 -14.73
C GLN A 45 -2.65 -20.00 -14.78
N GLU A 46 -2.11 -19.26 -15.75
CA GLU A 46 -0.66 -19.09 -15.91
C GLU A 46 -0.07 -18.19 -14.81
N LEU A 47 -0.80 -17.18 -14.31
CA LEU A 47 -0.36 -16.45 -13.13
C LEU A 47 -0.29 -17.35 -11.89
N GLY A 48 -1.34 -18.18 -11.68
CA GLY A 48 -1.42 -19.10 -10.56
C GLY A 48 -0.33 -20.19 -10.56
N THR A 49 0.18 -20.56 -11.74
CA THR A 49 1.33 -21.47 -11.87
C THR A 49 2.67 -20.75 -11.67
N THR A 50 2.70 -19.42 -11.82
CA THR A 50 3.90 -18.60 -11.67
C THR A 50 4.13 -18.24 -10.20
N TYR A 51 4.61 -19.19 -9.41
CA TYR A 51 4.99 -19.04 -7.98
C TYR A 51 6.21 -18.12 -7.75
N CYS A 52 6.51 -17.17 -8.64
CA CYS A 52 7.74 -16.38 -8.64
C CYS A 52 7.51 -14.88 -8.47
N LEU A 53 6.26 -14.39 -8.48
CA LEU A 53 5.99 -12.96 -8.37
C LEU A 53 6.36 -12.42 -6.99
N GLU A 54 7.28 -11.48 -6.99
CA GLU A 54 7.81 -10.79 -5.82
C GLU A 54 7.46 -9.29 -5.81
N ASP A 55 7.27 -8.67 -6.97
CA ASP A 55 6.92 -7.24 -7.12
C ASP A 55 5.72 -7.08 -8.06
N VAL A 56 4.59 -6.58 -7.54
CA VAL A 56 3.35 -6.39 -8.29
C VAL A 56 2.85 -4.96 -8.22
N GLU A 57 2.49 -4.39 -9.37
CA GLU A 57 1.84 -3.09 -9.47
C GLU A 57 0.56 -3.15 -10.32
N MET A 58 -0.56 -2.80 -9.70
CA MET A 58 -1.91 -2.83 -10.26
C MET A 58 -2.57 -1.46 -10.12
N GLY A 59 -3.42 -1.07 -11.07
CA GLY A 59 -4.06 0.25 -11.10
C GLY A 59 -4.94 0.42 -12.34
N TRP A 60 -5.19 1.64 -12.77
CA TRP A 60 -6.14 1.93 -13.83
C TRP A 60 -5.65 1.33 -15.14
N GLY A 61 -6.54 0.70 -15.90
CA GLY A 61 -6.15 -0.09 -17.08
C GLY A 61 -5.67 -1.51 -16.73
N PHE A 62 -5.51 -1.86 -15.44
CA PHE A 62 -5.40 -3.26 -15.04
C PHE A 62 -6.72 -3.98 -15.33
N CYS A 63 -6.60 -5.23 -15.80
CA CYS A 63 -7.72 -6.10 -16.16
C CYS A 63 -8.80 -6.10 -15.07
N PRO A 64 -10.11 -6.23 -15.39
CA PRO A 64 -11.19 -6.33 -14.39
C PRO A 64 -11.18 -7.67 -13.62
N ILE A 65 -9.98 -8.21 -13.38
CA ILE A 65 -9.75 -9.40 -12.58
C ILE A 65 -10.01 -9.04 -11.12
N ARG A 66 -10.83 -9.89 -10.50
CA ARG A 66 -11.01 -9.88 -9.06
C ARG A 66 -9.68 -10.28 -8.42
N ILE A 67 -9.16 -9.44 -7.53
CA ILE A 67 -7.88 -9.70 -6.87
C ILE A 67 -7.88 -11.05 -6.12
N GLU A 68 -9.05 -11.51 -5.69
CA GLU A 68 -9.26 -12.80 -5.06
C GLU A 68 -8.82 -13.95 -5.98
N ASP A 69 -8.96 -13.78 -7.29
CA ASP A 69 -8.53 -14.75 -8.30
C ASP A 69 -6.99 -14.76 -8.45
N LEU A 70 -6.30 -13.70 -8.01
CA LEU A 70 -4.84 -13.54 -8.08
C LEU A 70 -4.13 -14.01 -6.81
N VAL A 71 -4.87 -14.20 -5.71
CA VAL A 71 -4.37 -14.63 -4.39
C VAL A 71 -3.39 -15.82 -4.47
N PRO A 72 -3.63 -16.89 -5.24
CA PRO A 72 -2.71 -18.03 -5.29
C PRO A 72 -1.30 -17.65 -5.77
N SER A 73 -1.21 -16.61 -6.60
CA SER A 73 0.04 -16.14 -7.23
C SER A 73 0.84 -15.20 -6.32
N PHE A 74 0.27 -14.76 -5.19
CA PHE A 74 0.87 -13.74 -4.33
C PHE A 74 1.66 -14.28 -3.13
N SER A 75 1.76 -15.59 -3.00
CA SER A 75 2.45 -16.25 -1.88
C SER A 75 3.92 -15.84 -1.69
N LYS A 76 4.59 -15.33 -2.74
CA LYS A 76 5.97 -14.80 -2.70
C LYS A 76 6.08 -13.29 -2.85
N VAL A 77 4.96 -12.56 -2.92
CA VAL A 77 4.98 -11.11 -3.12
C VAL A 77 5.62 -10.43 -1.91
N ARG A 78 6.64 -9.63 -2.20
CA ARG A 78 7.39 -8.80 -1.25
C ARG A 78 7.05 -7.33 -1.42
N LYS A 79 6.69 -6.90 -2.63
CA LYS A 79 6.33 -5.51 -2.94
C LYS A 79 4.99 -5.48 -3.67
N MET A 80 4.06 -4.71 -3.15
CA MET A 80 2.74 -4.52 -3.74
C MET A 80 2.39 -3.04 -3.81
N LYS A 81 1.95 -2.61 -4.99
CA LYS A 81 1.43 -1.27 -5.23
C LYS A 81 0.06 -1.35 -5.90
N ILE A 82 -0.93 -0.74 -5.25
CA ILE A 82 -2.30 -0.65 -5.74
C ILE A 82 -2.62 0.82 -5.99
N GLY A 83 -2.84 1.16 -7.25
CA GLY A 83 -3.12 2.50 -7.76
C GLY A 83 -4.61 2.77 -7.99
N LEU A 84 -4.90 4.01 -8.43
CA LEU A 84 -6.23 4.42 -8.92
C LEU A 84 -6.79 3.40 -9.89
N GLY A 85 -8.09 3.10 -9.88
CA GLY A 85 -8.73 2.20 -10.87
C GLY A 85 -8.66 0.71 -10.54
N THR A 86 -7.94 0.32 -9.48
CA THR A 86 -8.07 -0.98 -8.82
C THR A 86 -8.47 -0.71 -7.38
N SER A 87 -9.51 -1.38 -6.88
CA SER A 87 -9.96 -1.24 -5.48
C SER A 87 -9.97 -2.61 -4.82
N LEU A 88 -9.28 -2.73 -3.69
CA LEU A 88 -9.33 -3.94 -2.87
C LEU A 88 -10.43 -3.79 -1.84
N ALA A 89 -11.30 -4.78 -1.74
CA ALA A 89 -12.27 -4.84 -0.68
C ALA A 89 -11.57 -4.96 0.70
N GLU A 90 -12.19 -4.40 1.73
CA GLU A 90 -11.61 -4.34 3.08
C GLU A 90 -11.22 -5.73 3.63
N ASN A 91 -12.02 -6.76 3.35
CA ASN A 91 -11.73 -8.14 3.74
C ASN A 91 -10.45 -8.67 3.07
N VAL A 92 -10.19 -8.29 1.81
CA VAL A 92 -8.96 -8.65 1.10
C VAL A 92 -7.77 -7.90 1.70
N LEU A 93 -7.90 -6.60 1.94
CA LEU A 93 -6.85 -5.79 2.57
C LEU A 93 -6.47 -6.35 3.96
N CYS A 94 -7.46 -6.74 4.76
CA CYS A 94 -7.24 -7.40 6.05
C CYS A 94 -6.55 -8.76 5.92
N ALA A 95 -6.76 -9.47 4.81
CA ALA A 95 -6.19 -10.79 4.55
C ALA A 95 -4.81 -10.73 3.86
N LEU A 96 -4.33 -9.54 3.44
CA LEU A 96 -3.04 -9.38 2.77
C LEU A 96 -1.87 -10.03 3.52
N PRO A 97 -1.75 -9.95 4.86
CA PRO A 97 -0.68 -10.64 5.57
C PRO A 97 -0.68 -12.17 5.38
N MET A 98 -1.85 -12.77 5.18
CA MET A 98 -2.00 -14.21 4.89
C MET A 98 -1.77 -14.52 3.41
N ILE A 99 -2.22 -13.64 2.52
CA ILE A 99 -2.07 -13.78 1.07
C ILE A 99 -0.60 -13.59 0.64
N CYS A 100 0.09 -12.62 1.24
CA CYS A 100 1.45 -12.19 0.96
C CYS A 100 2.30 -12.27 2.25
N PRO A 101 2.68 -13.47 2.73
CA PRO A 101 3.38 -13.62 4.02
C PRO A 101 4.77 -12.97 4.05
N PHE A 102 5.37 -12.71 2.88
CA PHE A 102 6.67 -12.06 2.73
C PHE A 102 6.57 -10.57 2.37
N LEU A 103 5.41 -9.95 2.55
CA LEU A 103 5.19 -8.56 2.16
C LEU A 103 6.08 -7.60 2.98
N GLU A 104 6.94 -6.88 2.27
CA GLU A 104 7.88 -5.89 2.82
C GLU A 104 7.49 -4.46 2.50
N SER A 105 6.83 -4.25 1.35
CA SER A 105 6.43 -2.93 0.90
C SER A 105 5.01 -2.94 0.39
N LEU A 106 4.16 -2.09 0.96
CA LEU A 106 2.79 -1.87 0.53
C LEU A 106 2.55 -0.40 0.24
N ILE A 107 2.13 -0.10 -0.99
CA ILE A 107 1.74 1.23 -1.42
C ILE A 107 0.28 1.20 -1.86
N LEU A 108 -0.58 1.86 -1.11
CA LEU A 108 -2.00 2.01 -1.43
C LEU A 108 -2.28 3.44 -1.88
N ARG A 109 -2.94 3.58 -3.02
CA ARG A 109 -3.39 4.88 -3.54
C ARG A 109 -4.88 4.83 -3.83
N PHE A 110 -5.61 5.84 -3.39
CA PHE A 110 -7.06 5.97 -3.65
C PHE A 110 -7.88 4.74 -3.20
N GLN A 111 -7.44 4.06 -2.14
CA GLN A 111 -8.17 2.93 -1.56
C GLN A 111 -9.10 3.42 -0.45
N VAL A 112 -10.21 2.72 -0.22
CA VAL A 112 -11.02 2.90 0.98
C VAL A 112 -10.45 2.01 2.08
N ILE A 113 -9.94 2.62 3.14
CA ILE A 113 -9.25 1.95 4.24
C ILE A 113 -9.83 2.37 5.59
N SER A 114 -9.77 1.45 6.54
CA SER A 114 -10.23 1.63 7.92
C SER A 114 -9.07 1.40 8.89
N ASP A 115 -9.23 1.83 10.15
CA ASP A 115 -8.27 1.50 11.20
C ASP A 115 -8.01 0.00 11.31
N ARG A 116 -9.05 -0.81 11.12
CA ARG A 116 -8.94 -2.28 11.15
C ARG A 116 -7.95 -2.79 10.11
N VAL A 117 -7.96 -2.24 8.89
CA VAL A 117 -7.03 -2.64 7.84
C VAL A 117 -5.59 -2.33 8.25
N VAL A 118 -5.33 -1.09 8.67
CA VAL A 118 -3.97 -0.67 9.02
C VAL A 118 -3.44 -1.46 10.21
N ARG A 119 -4.24 -1.62 11.28
CA ARG A 119 -3.85 -2.44 12.42
C ARG A 119 -3.54 -3.87 12.04
N ARG A 120 -4.39 -4.52 11.23
CA ARG A 120 -4.14 -5.89 10.76
C ARG A 120 -2.84 -6.00 9.98
N LEU A 121 -2.54 -5.03 9.11
CA LEU A 121 -1.27 -4.99 8.38
C LEU A 121 -0.09 -4.87 9.34
N LEU A 122 -0.12 -3.91 10.25
CA LEU A 122 0.96 -3.67 11.22
C LEU A 122 1.15 -4.84 12.20
N GLU A 123 0.07 -5.50 12.60
CA GLU A 123 0.09 -6.65 13.53
C GLU A 123 0.58 -7.94 12.88
N SER A 124 0.14 -8.21 11.65
CA SER A 124 0.25 -9.53 11.05
C SER A 124 1.29 -9.61 9.93
N ALA A 125 1.60 -8.50 9.23
CA ALA A 125 2.65 -8.48 8.21
C ALA A 125 4.00 -8.21 8.87
N THR A 126 4.58 -9.24 9.48
CA THR A 126 5.80 -9.14 10.30
C THR A 126 7.03 -8.67 9.53
N ASN A 127 7.04 -8.80 8.21
CA ASN A 127 8.11 -8.34 7.33
C ASN A 127 7.89 -6.93 6.76
N LEU A 128 6.75 -6.29 7.06
CA LEU A 128 6.38 -5.01 6.46
C LEU A 128 7.28 -3.88 6.95
N GLN A 129 8.13 -3.40 6.04
CA GLN A 129 9.09 -2.32 6.28
C GLN A 129 8.63 -0.98 5.72
N VAL A 130 7.82 -1.00 4.65
CA VAL A 130 7.36 0.19 3.95
C VAL A 130 5.84 0.19 3.86
N LEU A 131 5.20 1.21 4.43
CA LEU A 131 3.77 1.46 4.29
C LEU A 131 3.54 2.88 3.77
N CYS A 132 2.94 2.97 2.58
CA CYS A 132 2.59 4.24 1.96
C CYS A 132 1.09 4.30 1.68
N LEU A 133 0.42 5.30 2.25
CA LEU A 133 -1.00 5.58 2.06
C LEU A 133 -1.12 6.95 1.40
N HIS A 134 -1.64 7.00 0.17
CA HIS A 134 -1.78 8.24 -0.59
C HIS A 134 -3.22 8.44 -1.03
N TYR A 135 -3.84 9.55 -0.63
CA TYR A 135 -5.22 9.89 -1.00
C TYR A 135 -6.22 8.76 -0.71
N CYS A 136 -5.92 7.93 0.29
CA CYS A 136 -6.85 6.90 0.74
C CYS A 136 -8.00 7.55 1.51
N LEU A 137 -9.20 6.99 1.37
CA LEU A 137 -10.43 7.46 1.99
C LEU A 137 -10.87 6.50 3.10
N GLY A 138 -11.79 6.93 3.96
CA GLY A 138 -12.40 6.08 4.99
C GLY A 138 -12.14 6.59 6.40
N SER A 139 -12.48 5.77 7.40
CA SER A 139 -12.38 6.10 8.81
C SER A 139 -11.02 5.67 9.37
N LEU A 140 -9.99 6.47 9.07
CA LEU A 140 -8.70 6.38 9.74
C LEU A 140 -8.65 7.36 10.92
N THR A 141 -8.09 6.89 12.03
CA THR A 141 -7.78 7.63 13.25
C THR A 141 -6.44 7.16 13.81
N SER A 142 -5.98 7.71 14.93
CA SER A 142 -4.73 7.26 15.57
C SER A 142 -4.80 5.81 16.06
N PHE A 143 -6.00 5.27 16.22
CA PHE A 143 -6.21 3.86 16.54
C PHE A 143 -5.52 2.92 15.53
N SER A 144 -5.39 3.32 14.27
CA SER A 144 -4.62 2.62 13.23
C SER A 144 -3.21 2.24 13.66
N PHE A 145 -2.56 3.08 14.47
CA PHE A 145 -1.13 2.98 14.79
C PHE A 145 -0.86 2.67 16.27
N GLN A 146 -1.91 2.41 17.06
CA GLN A 146 -1.79 1.95 18.44
C GLN A 146 -1.42 0.46 18.54
N THR A 147 -0.62 -0.04 17.61
CA THR A 147 -0.06 -1.38 17.65
C THR A 147 1.42 -1.32 17.25
N LYS A 148 2.26 -2.05 18.01
CA LYS A 148 3.69 -2.12 17.75
C LYS A 148 3.98 -2.68 16.36
N ALA A 149 4.73 -1.93 15.57
CA ALA A 149 5.20 -2.30 14.25
C ALA A 149 6.74 -2.11 14.17
N PRO A 150 7.53 -2.92 14.89
CA PRO A 150 8.96 -2.69 15.04
C PRO A 150 9.76 -2.87 13.73
N ALA A 151 9.23 -3.61 12.77
CA ALA A 151 9.83 -3.80 11.46
C ALA A 151 9.59 -2.61 10.50
N LEU A 152 8.59 -1.76 10.79
CA LEU A 152 8.24 -0.65 9.92
C LEU A 152 9.33 0.44 9.99
N ARG A 153 9.92 0.74 8.83
CA ARG A 153 11.00 1.73 8.69
C ARG A 153 10.58 2.95 7.89
N VAL A 154 9.65 2.80 6.96
CA VAL A 154 9.19 3.87 6.09
C VAL A 154 7.69 4.00 6.22
N LEU A 155 7.24 5.17 6.68
CA LEU A 155 5.83 5.51 6.78
C LEU A 155 5.55 6.78 5.97
N ARG A 156 4.65 6.66 4.99
CA ARG A 156 4.22 7.80 4.16
C ARG A 156 2.72 7.95 4.22
N LEU A 157 2.26 9.07 4.75
CA LEU A 157 0.85 9.41 4.96
C LEU A 157 0.55 10.72 4.24
N HIS A 158 0.13 10.62 2.98
CA HIS A 158 -0.16 11.81 2.17
C HIS A 158 -1.67 11.99 2.01
N TRP A 159 -2.19 13.10 2.55
CA TRP A 159 -3.60 13.48 2.46
C TRP A 159 -4.57 12.44 3.03
N VAL A 160 -4.13 11.70 4.05
CA VAL A 160 -4.90 10.64 4.73
C VAL A 160 -5.14 10.92 6.22
N THR A 161 -4.37 11.84 6.80
CA THR A 161 -4.29 12.05 8.25
C THR A 161 -4.48 13.52 8.61
N SER A 162 -5.55 14.15 8.10
CA SER A 162 -5.91 15.53 8.46
C SER A 162 -6.27 15.70 9.94
N TRP A 163 -6.55 14.59 10.63
CA TRP A 163 -6.85 14.51 12.06
C TRP A 163 -5.61 14.35 12.95
N LEU A 164 -4.41 14.14 12.39
CA LEU A 164 -3.20 13.83 13.16
C LEU A 164 -2.75 15.03 14.00
N THR A 165 -2.78 14.84 15.32
CA THR A 165 -2.30 15.80 16.33
C THR A 165 -0.90 15.41 16.84
N ASN A 166 -0.31 16.26 17.69
CA ASN A 166 0.96 15.97 18.36
C ASN A 166 0.87 14.74 19.28
N ASP A 167 -0.27 14.54 19.96
CA ASP A 167 -0.48 13.36 20.83
C ASP A 167 -0.47 12.07 20.00
N ASP A 168 -1.12 12.11 18.83
CA ASP A 168 -1.13 10.98 17.90
C ASP A 168 0.28 10.70 17.33
N LEU A 169 1.10 11.75 17.15
CA LEU A 169 2.48 11.61 16.73
C LEU A 169 3.33 10.96 17.82
N THR A 170 3.10 11.30 19.10
CA THR A 170 3.73 10.61 20.24
C THR A 170 3.41 9.11 20.20
N ILE A 171 2.14 8.75 19.99
CA ILE A 171 1.72 7.35 19.84
C ILE A 171 2.48 6.66 18.69
N LEU A 172 2.69 7.33 17.55
CA LEU A 172 3.47 6.79 16.45
C LEU A 172 4.93 6.50 16.86
N THR A 173 5.56 7.41 17.61
CA THR A 173 6.96 7.24 18.07
C THR A 173 7.12 6.07 19.04
N GLU A 174 6.11 5.79 19.86
CA GLU A 174 6.13 4.65 20.79
C GLU A 174 5.96 3.29 20.11
N ASN A 175 5.31 3.27 18.95
CA ASN A 175 4.91 2.03 18.27
C ASN A 175 5.74 1.69 17.03
N CYS A 176 6.46 2.65 16.44
CA CYS A 176 7.23 2.48 15.21
C CYS A 176 8.66 3.01 15.37
N ASN A 177 9.65 2.34 14.75
CA ASN A 177 11.04 2.80 14.72
C ASN A 177 11.43 3.25 13.29
N LEU A 178 10.98 4.44 12.91
CA LEU A 178 11.07 4.92 11.54
C LEU A 178 12.49 5.41 11.17
N ALA A 179 12.89 5.11 9.94
CA ALA A 179 14.04 5.72 9.25
C ALA A 179 13.58 6.79 8.24
N GLU A 180 12.35 6.69 7.73
CA GLU A 180 11.75 7.70 6.86
C GLU A 180 10.32 8.00 7.28
N LEU A 181 10.01 9.29 7.37
CA LEU A 181 8.67 9.79 7.62
C LEU A 181 8.29 10.81 6.55
N SER A 182 7.13 10.61 5.94
CA SER A 182 6.55 11.59 5.01
C SER A 182 5.10 11.85 5.38
N LEU A 183 4.78 13.10 5.68
CA LEU A 183 3.43 13.53 6.06
C LEU A 183 2.97 14.65 5.12
N SER A 184 1.75 14.53 4.57
CA SER A 184 1.10 15.63 3.86
C SER A 184 -0.31 15.89 4.38
N GLY A 185 -0.67 17.17 4.54
CA GLY A 185 -2.03 17.59 4.92
C GLY A 185 -2.35 17.45 6.42
N CYS A 186 -1.33 17.27 7.27
CA CYS A 186 -1.50 17.18 8.73
C CYS A 186 -1.58 18.58 9.35
N LYS A 187 -2.77 19.20 9.25
CA LYS A 187 -3.03 20.60 9.64
C LYS A 187 -3.13 20.82 11.15
N LEU A 188 -3.33 19.77 11.94
CA LEU A 188 -3.44 19.86 13.40
C LEU A 188 -2.10 19.72 14.13
N LEU A 189 -1.01 19.48 13.39
CA LEU A 189 0.33 19.56 13.95
C LEU A 189 0.71 21.03 14.20
N ASP A 190 1.45 21.27 15.27
CA ASP A 190 2.05 22.56 15.59
C ASP A 190 3.58 22.43 15.78
N SER A 191 4.24 23.50 16.22
CA SER A 191 5.69 23.52 16.40
C SER A 191 6.23 22.43 17.33
N SER A 192 5.46 21.98 18.32
CA SER A 192 5.87 20.94 19.28
C SER A 192 6.06 19.57 18.61
N SER A 193 5.47 19.36 17.42
CA SER A 193 5.71 18.15 16.63
C SER A 193 7.19 17.95 16.27
N GLN A 194 7.98 19.02 16.18
CA GLN A 194 9.41 18.94 15.86
C GLN A 194 10.21 18.23 16.96
N ASP A 195 9.91 18.54 18.22
CA ASP A 195 10.55 17.91 19.37
C ASP A 195 10.16 16.42 19.48
N ILE A 196 8.89 16.11 19.18
CA ILE A 196 8.40 14.73 19.15
C ILE A 196 9.08 13.93 18.04
N ILE A 197 9.22 14.49 16.83
CA ILE A 197 9.88 13.81 15.70
C ILE A 197 11.38 13.60 16.00
N SER A 198 12.07 14.64 16.49
CA SER A 198 13.51 14.59 16.72
C SER A 198 13.90 13.62 17.84
N SER A 199 13.08 13.54 18.89
CA SER A 199 13.32 12.62 20.02
C SER A 199 12.79 11.20 19.77
N GLY A 200 11.67 11.06 19.06
CA GLY A 200 11.00 9.78 18.83
C GLY A 200 11.70 8.88 17.81
N TRP A 201 12.36 9.46 16.80
CA TRP A 201 13.08 8.71 15.76
C TRP A 201 14.52 9.22 15.60
N PRO A 202 15.43 8.84 16.51
CA PRO A 202 16.81 9.37 16.52
C PRO A 202 17.66 8.98 15.30
N ASN A 203 17.20 8.00 14.49
CA ASN A 203 17.86 7.56 13.26
C ASN A 203 17.04 7.94 12.00
N LEU A 204 16.20 8.98 12.08
CA LEU A 204 15.41 9.45 10.94
C LEU A 204 16.34 10.04 9.87
N ALA A 205 16.45 9.35 8.74
CA ALA A 205 17.29 9.76 7.61
C ALA A 205 16.54 10.65 6.61
N LEU A 206 15.20 10.56 6.57
CA LEU A 206 14.37 11.35 5.68
C LEU A 206 13.11 11.84 6.41
N LEU A 207 12.91 13.15 6.39
CA LEU A 207 11.69 13.81 6.80
C LEU A 207 11.14 14.62 5.63
N HIS A 208 9.88 14.37 5.26
CA HIS A 208 9.16 15.17 4.27
C HIS A 208 7.84 15.65 4.87
N LEU A 209 7.64 16.96 4.91
CA LEU A 209 6.42 17.61 5.42
C LEU A 209 5.87 18.53 4.33
N GLU A 210 4.61 18.33 3.95
CA GLU A 210 3.95 19.08 2.88
C GLU A 210 2.56 19.52 3.31
N VAL A 211 2.30 20.83 3.34
CA VAL A 211 1.01 21.38 3.83
C VAL A 211 0.67 20.80 5.22
N CYS A 212 1.70 20.73 6.05
CA CYS A 212 1.62 20.39 7.47
C CYS A 212 1.93 21.66 8.27
N LEU A 213 1.49 21.70 9.53
CA LEU A 213 1.70 22.81 10.46
C LEU A 213 0.84 24.04 10.14
N THR A 214 0.07 24.48 11.14
CA THR A 214 -0.56 25.81 11.10
C THR A 214 0.51 26.88 11.38
N ALA A 215 1.31 27.22 10.36
CA ALA A 215 2.20 28.37 10.26
C ALA A 215 2.96 28.85 11.52
N VAL A 216 4.26 28.49 11.66
CA VAL A 216 5.41 29.43 11.77
C VAL A 216 6.65 28.66 11.31
N LEU A 217 7.18 29.03 10.14
CA LEU A 217 8.48 28.55 9.65
C LEU A 217 9.59 29.37 10.32
N ILE A 218 10.30 28.79 11.28
CA ILE A 218 11.71 29.10 11.50
C ILE A 218 12.45 27.77 11.39
N MET A 219 12.94 27.47 10.20
CA MET A 219 13.93 26.41 10.02
C MET A 219 15.31 27.03 10.26
N THR A 220 15.89 26.76 11.43
CA THR A 220 17.35 26.73 11.61
C THR A 220 17.66 25.34 12.14
N ILE A 221 18.17 24.50 11.25
CA ILE A 221 18.91 23.30 11.63
C ILE A 221 20.35 23.79 11.80
N GLU A 222 20.81 23.91 13.04
CA GLU A 222 22.25 23.99 13.36
C GLU A 222 22.84 22.59 13.47
#